data_AF-A0A2M6YP82-F1
#
_entry.id   AF-A0A2M6YP82-F1
#
_cell.length_a   1.000
_cell.length_b   1.000
_cell.length_c   1.000
_cell.angle_alpha   90.00
_cell.angle_beta   90.00
_cell.angle_gamma   90.00
#
_symmetry.space_group_name_H-M   'P 1'
#
loop_
_entity.id
_entity.type
_entity.pdbx_description
1 polymer ?
#
loop_
_entity_poly.entity_id
_entity_poly.type
_entity_poly.pdbx_seq_one_letter_code
_entity_poly.pdbx_strand_id
1 'polypeptide(L)'
;MVELTSVPEIDLATVKGRAIKGIAALTGRTFLLQIISFFGFFLLTVFLGTAEVGLFFAISELVAILGYFSDVGLAAALIQKKEKPSVKDIRSTFTIQQILVLTLLIIVFCLSPWLRRFYHIDQSGFFLLVSLLIGFFLASLKTVPSVLLERKLKFDLLVVVEIIESFLFYGLAVFLAWQGWGIASYAWAVLARGVVGVILIYYFSPWRIGFALERESLRHLLKFGVPYQANTFLAVIKDRLMNVFLWKIVGASGVGILGWAQKWAQMPLRFVMDAVMKVTFPAYARMQADKEELKKAVEKTLFFLSLIIFPLLVGITVLAQPLVHLIPKYSKWEVALLALYLFIVNSFWAAVTTPLMNALTAVGKIKIVFKLMVMWTVLTWIIYPILAIKYGFNGVALGAALVSFSSAIAIWLTKKYIDFKFFAPLLKPTLGCLAMGFGLLFLRNFLPLNIFSLILLIFIGGLFYGGLVFLMVGKSLTVDVKKLFYAFKNH
;
A
#
# COMPACT_ATOMS: atom_id res chain seq x y z
N MET A 1 22.17 -22.59 39.05
CA MET A 1 22.94 -22.77 37.80
C MET A 1 22.19 -23.82 36.99
N VAL A 2 21.62 -23.44 35.86
CA VAL A 2 21.04 -24.38 34.89
C VAL A 2 21.89 -24.21 33.64
N GLU A 3 22.56 -25.29 33.24
CA GLU A 3 23.52 -25.33 32.15
C GLU A 3 22.92 -24.91 30.81
N LEU A 4 23.77 -24.17 30.08
CA LEU A 4 23.57 -23.68 28.73
C LEU A 4 23.55 -24.84 27.73
N THR A 5 22.40 -25.13 27.14
CA THR A 5 22.41 -25.64 25.76
C THR A 5 22.58 -24.45 24.83
N SER A 6 23.77 -24.32 24.27
CA SER A 6 24.09 -23.41 23.16
C SER A 6 22.96 -23.38 22.15
N VAL A 7 22.38 -22.19 21.91
CA VAL A 7 21.48 -21.98 20.78
C VAL A 7 22.29 -22.36 19.54
N PRO A 8 21.88 -23.36 18.74
CA PRO A 8 22.65 -23.76 17.58
C PRO A 8 22.77 -22.56 16.65
N GLU A 9 24.00 -22.19 16.28
CA GLU A 9 24.25 -21.26 15.19
C GLU A 9 23.48 -21.79 13.99
N ILE A 10 22.49 -21.00 13.56
CA ILE A 10 21.61 -21.40 12.48
C ILE A 10 22.48 -21.49 11.23
N ASP A 11 22.73 -22.72 10.76
CA ASP A 11 23.50 -23.00 9.56
C ASP A 11 23.03 -22.15 8.37
N LEU A 12 23.98 -21.67 7.57
CA LEU A 12 23.78 -20.69 6.51
C LEU A 12 22.78 -21.18 5.44
N ALA A 13 22.68 -22.50 5.22
CA ALA A 13 21.65 -23.10 4.37
C ALA A 13 20.27 -23.10 5.05
N THR A 14 20.22 -23.32 6.36
CA THR A 14 19.02 -23.19 7.19
C THR A 14 18.50 -21.75 7.25
N VAL A 15 19.40 -20.75 7.27
CA VAL A 15 19.05 -19.32 7.14
C VAL A 15 18.45 -19.02 5.77
N LYS A 16 19.03 -19.54 4.68
CA LYS A 16 18.49 -19.36 3.32
C LYS A 16 17.10 -20.01 3.15
N GLY A 17 16.91 -21.24 3.62
CA GLY A 17 15.61 -21.92 3.58
C GLY A 17 14.53 -21.23 4.43
N ARG A 18 14.88 -20.79 5.64
CA ARG A 18 13.97 -20.01 6.51
C ARG A 18 13.66 -18.62 5.94
N ALA A 19 14.62 -17.96 5.28
CA ALA A 19 14.40 -16.67 4.63
C ALA A 19 13.42 -16.79 3.44
N ILE A 20 13.53 -17.83 2.62
CA ILE A 20 12.62 -18.05 1.48
C ILE A 20 11.21 -18.40 1.96
N LYS A 21 11.07 -19.32 2.92
CA LYS A 21 9.76 -19.62 3.54
C LYS A 21 9.15 -18.39 4.21
N GLY A 22 9.97 -17.57 4.87
CA GLY A 22 9.55 -16.29 5.42
C GLY A 22 9.05 -15.31 4.35
N ILE A 23 9.75 -15.18 3.23
CA ILE A 23 9.33 -14.33 2.10
C ILE A 23 8.04 -14.85 1.44
N ALA A 24 7.91 -16.17 1.27
CA ALA A 24 6.71 -16.78 0.71
C ALA A 24 5.50 -16.58 1.64
N ALA A 25 5.67 -16.81 2.95
CA ALA A 25 4.63 -16.57 3.96
C ALA A 25 4.23 -15.09 4.04
N LEU A 26 5.20 -14.17 4.00
CA LEU A 26 4.94 -12.72 3.99
C LEU A 26 4.22 -12.29 2.71
N THR A 27 4.59 -12.84 1.56
CA THR A 27 3.92 -12.56 0.27
C THR A 27 2.50 -13.11 0.27
N GLY A 28 2.31 -14.37 0.70
CA GLY A 28 0.99 -15.01 0.82
C GLY A 28 0.06 -14.26 1.77
N ARG A 29 0.59 -13.80 2.93
CA ARG A 29 -0.12 -12.90 3.86
C ARG A 29 -0.55 -11.62 3.16
N THR A 30 0.39 -10.89 2.53
CA THR A 30 0.08 -9.63 1.85
C THR A 30 -1.01 -9.84 0.80
N PHE A 31 -0.92 -10.91 0.02
CA PHE A 31 -1.92 -11.27 -0.98
C PHE A 31 -3.30 -11.52 -0.38
N LEU A 32 -3.38 -12.33 0.69
CA LEU A 32 -4.63 -12.61 1.39
C LEU A 32 -5.27 -11.35 1.98
N LEU A 33 -4.47 -10.50 2.63
CA LEU A 33 -4.95 -9.23 3.18
C LEU A 33 -5.46 -8.28 2.10
N GLN A 34 -4.80 -8.24 0.94
CA GLN A 34 -5.25 -7.43 -0.19
C GLN A 34 -6.55 -7.95 -0.80
N ILE A 35 -6.76 -9.28 -0.86
CA ILE A 35 -8.04 -9.89 -1.25
C ILE A 35 -9.15 -9.46 -0.30
N ILE A 36 -8.96 -9.64 1.02
CA ILE A 36 -9.95 -9.26 2.03
C ILE A 36 -10.27 -7.76 1.91
N SER A 37 -9.23 -6.92 1.79
CA SER A 37 -9.37 -5.48 1.67
C SER A 37 -10.09 -5.06 0.39
N PHE A 38 -9.81 -5.74 -0.72
CA PHE A 38 -10.44 -5.45 -2.00
C PHE A 38 -11.94 -5.76 -1.96
N PHE A 39 -12.32 -6.99 -1.58
CA PHE A 39 -13.73 -7.38 -1.52
C PHE A 39 -14.49 -6.59 -0.45
N GLY A 40 -13.90 -6.37 0.72
CA GLY A 40 -14.50 -5.55 1.76
C GLY A 40 -14.70 -4.10 1.32
N PHE A 41 -13.71 -3.50 0.65
CA PHE A 41 -13.85 -2.15 0.10
C PHE A 41 -14.90 -2.08 -1.02
N PHE A 42 -14.91 -3.06 -1.93
CA PHE A 42 -15.93 -3.16 -2.97
C PHE A 42 -17.33 -3.17 -2.38
N LEU A 43 -17.61 -4.09 -1.44
CA LEU A 43 -18.90 -4.19 -0.76
C LEU A 43 -19.27 -2.92 -0.01
N LEU A 44 -18.33 -2.30 0.71
CA LEU A 44 -18.56 -1.01 1.36
C LEU A 44 -18.95 0.07 0.37
N THR A 45 -18.31 0.14 -0.80
CA THR A 45 -18.65 1.12 -1.84
C THR A 45 -19.98 0.81 -2.54
N VAL A 46 -20.49 -0.42 -2.47
CA VAL A 46 -21.86 -0.75 -2.88
C VAL A 46 -22.87 -0.12 -1.92
N PHE A 47 -22.66 -0.24 -0.61
CA PHE A 47 -23.62 0.24 0.39
C PHE A 47 -23.49 1.73 0.73
N LEU A 48 -22.28 2.27 0.78
CA LEU A 48 -21.99 3.65 1.18
C LEU A 48 -21.88 4.61 0.00
N GLY A 49 -22.27 5.87 0.20
CA GLY A 49 -22.13 6.97 -0.75
C GLY A 49 -20.71 7.52 -0.85
N THR A 50 -20.48 8.39 -1.85
CA THR A 50 -19.18 9.04 -2.08
C THR A 50 -18.76 9.90 -0.89
N ALA A 51 -19.69 10.61 -0.25
CA ALA A 51 -19.41 11.46 0.90
C ALA A 51 -18.95 10.66 2.13
N GLU A 52 -19.59 9.53 2.42
CA GLU A 52 -19.24 8.67 3.56
C GLU A 52 -17.87 8.02 3.36
N VAL A 53 -17.63 7.45 2.17
CA VAL A 53 -16.32 6.87 1.82
C VAL A 53 -15.24 7.95 1.87
N GLY A 54 -15.55 9.16 1.38
CA GLY A 54 -14.61 10.27 1.37
C GLY A 54 -14.30 10.83 2.74
N LEU A 55 -15.29 10.90 3.64
CA LEU A 55 -15.08 11.29 5.02
C LEU A 55 -14.20 10.26 5.76
N PHE A 56 -14.43 8.96 5.53
CA PHE A 56 -13.56 7.91 6.03
C PHE A 56 -12.13 8.07 5.53
N PHE A 57 -11.91 8.30 4.23
CA PHE A 57 -10.58 8.53 3.69
C PHE A 57 -9.93 9.78 4.29
N ALA A 58 -10.59 10.93 4.25
CA ALA A 58 -10.00 12.18 4.71
C ALA A 58 -9.60 12.15 6.20
N ILE A 59 -10.48 11.63 7.07
CA ILE A 59 -10.19 11.51 8.50
C ILE A 59 -9.13 10.45 8.75
N SER A 60 -9.14 9.34 8.01
CA SER A 60 -8.08 8.32 8.10
C SER A 60 -6.71 8.86 7.70
N GLU A 61 -6.64 9.72 6.66
CA GLU A 61 -5.41 10.40 6.26
C GLU A 61 -4.90 11.33 7.36
N LEU A 62 -5.79 12.11 7.99
CA LEU A 62 -5.46 12.97 9.13
C LEU A 62 -4.86 12.16 10.29
N VAL A 63 -5.50 11.05 10.67
CA VAL A 63 -5.02 10.19 11.76
C VAL A 63 -3.76 9.42 11.37
N ALA A 64 -3.61 9.03 10.10
CA ALA A 64 -2.41 8.35 9.60
C ALA A 64 -1.16 9.23 9.69
N ILE A 65 -1.28 10.56 9.57
CA ILE A 65 -0.17 11.50 9.79
C ILE A 65 0.37 11.38 11.22
N LEU A 66 -0.50 11.20 12.22
CA LEU A 66 -0.10 11.03 13.63
C LEU A 66 0.77 9.79 13.83
N GLY A 67 0.50 8.73 13.06
CA GLY A 67 1.28 7.50 13.03
C GLY A 67 2.78 7.72 12.85
N TYR A 68 3.16 8.69 12.01
CA TYR A 68 4.57 9.01 11.75
C TYR A 68 5.30 9.65 12.95
N PHE A 69 4.56 10.22 13.89
CA PHE A 69 5.12 10.83 15.10
C PHE A 69 4.91 9.95 16.35
N SER A 70 4.27 8.79 16.19
CA SER A 70 3.78 7.99 17.31
C SER A 70 4.88 7.30 18.11
N ASP A 71 5.97 6.86 17.48
CA ASP A 71 7.07 6.14 18.14
C ASP A 71 8.46 6.70 17.84
N VAL A 72 8.60 7.65 16.91
CA VAL A 72 9.88 8.28 16.50
C VAL A 72 10.97 7.23 16.19
N GLY A 73 10.58 6.09 15.62
CA GLY A 73 11.50 4.99 15.26
C GLY A 73 12.03 4.18 16.45
N LEU A 74 11.48 4.35 17.66
CA LEU A 74 11.87 3.59 18.85
C LEU A 74 11.59 2.08 18.69
N ALA A 75 10.50 1.69 18.03
CA ALA A 75 10.21 0.28 17.75
C ALA A 75 11.29 -0.33 16.85
N ALA A 76 11.66 0.36 15.77
CA ALA A 76 12.72 -0.08 14.87
C ALA A 76 14.08 -0.18 15.56
N ALA A 77 14.42 0.78 16.43
CA ALA A 77 15.64 0.74 17.23
C ALA A 77 15.63 -0.45 18.21
N LEU A 78 14.48 -0.74 18.83
CA LEU A 78 14.31 -1.90 19.71
C LEU A 78 14.42 -3.21 18.94
N ILE A 79 13.98 -3.30 17.68
CA ILE A 79 14.19 -4.48 16.81
C ILE A 79 15.65 -4.64 16.39
N GLN A 80 16.32 -3.54 16.02
CA GLN A 80 17.70 -3.54 15.52
C GLN A 80 18.74 -3.91 16.60
N LYS A 81 18.46 -3.63 17.88
CA LYS A 81 19.40 -3.87 18.99
C LYS A 81 19.90 -5.32 18.97
N LYS A 82 21.21 -5.53 18.80
CA LYS A 82 21.81 -6.88 18.70
C LYS A 82 21.63 -7.67 20.00
N GLU A 83 21.89 -7.01 21.12
CA GLU A 83 21.74 -7.58 22.46
C GLU A 83 20.26 -7.72 22.86
N LYS A 84 20.00 -8.62 23.81
CA LYS A 84 18.67 -8.79 24.39
C LYS A 84 18.26 -7.48 25.09
N PRO A 85 17.14 -6.84 24.68
CA PRO A 85 16.68 -5.64 25.35
C PRO A 85 16.35 -5.90 26.81
N SER A 86 16.79 -5.01 27.68
CA SER A 86 16.44 -5.07 29.10
C SER A 86 14.96 -4.75 29.30
N VAL A 87 14.39 -5.14 30.44
CA VAL A 87 13.01 -4.76 30.80
C VAL A 87 12.86 -3.23 30.83
N LYS A 88 13.91 -2.52 31.25
CA LYS A 88 13.96 -1.06 31.25
C LYS A 88 13.90 -0.48 29.84
N ASP A 89 14.64 -1.05 28.87
CA ASP A 89 14.58 -0.61 27.46
C ASP A 89 13.16 -0.71 26.89
N ILE A 90 12.49 -1.84 27.16
CA ILE A 90 11.13 -2.11 26.67
C ILE A 90 10.13 -1.14 27.33
N ARG A 91 10.21 -0.98 28.66
CA ARG A 91 9.34 -0.06 29.41
C ARG A 91 9.58 1.40 29.05
N SER A 92 10.82 1.82 28.82
CA SER A 92 11.12 3.17 28.36
C SER A 92 10.58 3.43 26.96
N THR A 93 10.78 2.49 26.04
CA THR A 93 10.18 2.56 24.70
C THR A 93 8.67 2.73 24.78
N PHE A 94 7.99 1.90 25.60
CA PHE A 94 6.56 1.99 25.83
C PHE A 94 6.15 3.34 26.43
N THR A 95 6.79 3.78 27.52
CA THR A 95 6.46 5.05 28.19
C THR A 95 6.53 6.23 27.22
N ILE A 96 7.61 6.34 26.45
CA ILE A 96 7.80 7.46 25.53
C ILE A 96 6.76 7.42 24.43
N GLN A 97 6.52 6.24 23.84
CA GLN A 97 5.49 6.07 22.83
C GLN A 97 4.10 6.47 23.36
N GLN A 98 3.75 6.04 24.57
CA GLN A 98 2.47 6.41 25.17
C GLN A 98 2.37 7.91 25.45
N ILE A 99 3.45 8.55 25.94
CA ILE A 99 3.48 10.00 26.11
C ILE A 99 3.24 10.70 24.78
N LEU A 100 3.97 10.33 23.72
CA LEU A 100 3.83 10.92 22.38
C LEU A 100 2.42 10.74 21.83
N VAL A 101 1.88 9.52 21.89
CA VAL A 101 0.53 9.22 21.41
C VAL A 101 -0.51 10.02 22.18
N LEU A 102 -0.45 10.04 23.52
CA LEU A 102 -1.37 10.83 24.34
C LEU A 102 -1.25 12.33 24.06
N THR A 103 -0.04 12.86 23.89
CA THR A 103 0.16 14.26 23.50
C THR A 103 -0.47 14.57 22.13
N LEU A 104 -0.26 13.71 21.12
CA LEU A 104 -0.86 13.88 19.79
C LEU A 104 -2.39 13.81 19.85
N LEU A 105 -2.95 12.90 20.66
CA LEU A 105 -4.39 12.79 20.87
C LEU A 105 -4.96 14.06 21.50
N ILE A 106 -4.30 14.60 22.53
CA ILE A 106 -4.71 15.86 23.17
C ILE A 106 -4.67 17.01 22.16
N ILE A 107 -3.60 17.12 21.37
CA ILE A 107 -3.47 18.16 20.34
C ILE A 107 -4.63 18.07 19.34
N VAL A 108 -4.92 16.89 18.79
CA VAL A 108 -6.00 16.73 17.82
C VAL A 108 -7.37 16.95 18.45
N PHE A 109 -7.57 16.53 19.69
CA PHE A 109 -8.82 16.79 20.42
C PHE A 109 -9.05 18.28 20.64
N CYS A 110 -8.02 19.03 21.06
CA CYS A 110 -8.06 20.49 21.19
C CYS A 110 -8.27 21.20 19.84
N LEU A 111 -7.70 20.67 18.74
CA LEU A 111 -7.92 21.18 17.39
C LEU A 111 -9.26 20.76 16.79
N SER A 112 -9.96 19.79 17.39
CA SER A 112 -11.17 19.20 16.80
C SER A 112 -12.30 20.21 16.54
N PRO A 113 -12.58 21.23 17.38
CA PRO A 113 -13.60 22.23 17.05
C PRO A 113 -13.24 23.05 15.81
N TRP A 114 -11.95 23.38 15.64
CA TRP A 114 -11.44 24.06 14.45
C TRP A 114 -11.54 23.16 13.22
N LEU A 115 -11.09 21.90 13.32
CA LEU A 115 -11.17 20.91 12.23
C LEU A 115 -12.62 20.71 11.77
N ARG A 116 -13.58 20.61 12.70
CA ARG A 116 -15.00 20.47 12.38
C ARG A 116 -15.53 21.65 11.59
N ARG A 117 -15.19 22.88 12.00
CA ARG A 117 -15.60 24.09 11.28
C ARG A 117 -14.90 24.21 9.92
N PHE A 118 -13.59 23.94 9.88
CA PHE A 118 -12.77 24.09 8.68
C PHE A 118 -13.15 23.10 7.57
N TYR A 119 -13.42 21.84 7.93
CA TYR A 119 -13.78 20.78 6.98
C TYR A 119 -15.29 20.46 6.93
N HIS A 120 -16.12 21.20 7.66
CA HIS A 120 -17.57 20.98 7.76
C HIS A 120 -17.93 19.55 8.20
N ILE A 121 -17.26 19.06 9.24
CA ILE A 121 -17.46 17.71 9.78
C ILE A 121 -18.71 17.71 10.67
N ASP A 122 -19.71 16.93 10.26
CA ASP A 122 -20.94 16.69 10.99
C ASP A 122 -20.72 15.81 12.24
N GLN A 123 -21.79 15.52 12.97
CA GLN A 123 -21.70 14.74 14.21
C GLN A 123 -21.22 13.30 13.95
N SER A 124 -21.66 12.70 12.85
CA SER A 124 -21.29 11.34 12.45
C SER A 124 -19.82 11.25 12.04
N GLY A 125 -19.31 12.25 11.31
CA GLY A 125 -17.90 12.41 11.00
C GLY A 125 -17.04 12.65 12.24
N PHE A 126 -17.54 13.41 13.22
CA PHE A 126 -16.84 13.61 14.49
C PHE A 126 -16.76 12.30 15.29
N PHE A 127 -17.83 11.49 15.31
CA PHE A 127 -17.80 10.16 15.92
C PHE A 127 -16.76 9.25 15.26
N LEU A 128 -16.65 9.30 13.93
CA LEU A 128 -15.60 8.59 13.19
C LEU A 128 -14.19 9.09 13.57
N LEU A 129 -13.97 10.41 13.66
CA LEU A 129 -12.68 10.98 14.09
C LEU A 129 -12.29 10.47 15.48
N VAL A 130 -13.20 10.54 16.45
CA VAL A 130 -12.95 10.03 17.81
C VAL A 130 -12.65 8.54 17.79
N SER A 131 -13.40 7.76 17.00
CA SER A 131 -13.19 6.31 16.88
C SER A 131 -11.82 5.97 16.27
N LEU A 132 -11.37 6.72 15.27
CA LEU A 132 -10.04 6.57 14.68
C LEU A 132 -8.92 6.99 15.64
N LEU A 133 -9.14 8.03 16.45
CA LEU A 133 -8.21 8.44 17.51
C LEU A 133 -8.08 7.37 18.60
N ILE A 134 -9.19 6.77 19.03
CA ILE A 134 -9.18 5.62 19.94
C ILE A 134 -8.48 4.43 19.27
N GLY A 135 -8.76 4.15 18.00
CA GLY A 135 -8.08 3.11 17.23
C GLY A 135 -6.56 3.32 17.15
N PHE A 136 -6.12 4.57 16.98
CA PHE A 136 -4.71 4.96 17.02
C PHE A 136 -4.06 4.73 18.39
N PHE A 137 -4.76 5.06 19.48
CA PHE A 137 -4.34 4.72 20.84
C PHE A 137 -4.21 3.21 21.04
N LEU A 138 -5.22 2.43 20.66
CA LEU A 138 -5.19 0.97 20.76
C LEU A 138 -4.06 0.37 19.92
N ALA A 139 -3.76 0.95 18.75
CA ALA A 139 -2.63 0.52 17.93
C ALA A 139 -1.29 0.70 18.64
N SER A 140 -1.10 1.79 19.39
CA SER A 140 0.15 2.04 20.13
C SER A 140 0.40 0.97 21.20
N LEU A 141 -0.65 0.47 21.85
CA LEU A 141 -0.56 -0.59 22.87
C LEU A 141 -0.04 -1.92 22.32
N LYS A 142 -0.22 -2.17 21.02
CA LYS A 142 0.24 -3.38 20.33
C LYS A 142 1.72 -3.35 19.96
N THR A 143 2.35 -2.18 19.94
CA THR A 143 3.71 -1.99 19.42
C THR A 143 4.75 -2.88 20.11
N VAL A 144 4.76 -2.90 21.44
CA VAL A 144 5.74 -3.70 22.20
C VAL A 144 5.54 -5.21 21.97
N PRO A 145 4.33 -5.79 22.16
CA PRO A 145 4.06 -7.18 21.77
C PRO A 145 4.50 -7.51 20.35
N SER A 146 4.21 -6.63 19.39
CA SER A 146 4.62 -6.83 17.99
C SER A 146 6.13 -6.86 17.83
N VAL A 147 6.86 -5.89 18.40
CA VAL A 147 8.33 -5.86 18.38
C VAL A 147 8.92 -7.13 19.02
N LEU A 148 8.34 -7.62 20.11
CA LEU A 148 8.81 -8.85 20.75
C LEU A 148 8.59 -10.09 19.87
N LEU A 149 7.49 -10.16 19.13
CA LEU A 149 7.25 -11.24 18.16
C LEU A 149 8.18 -11.13 16.94
N GLU A 150 8.39 -9.92 16.41
CA GLU A 150 9.31 -9.67 15.29
C GLU A 150 10.75 -10.06 15.64
N ARG A 151 11.23 -9.66 16.83
CA ARG A 151 12.56 -10.06 17.32
C ARG A 151 12.69 -11.58 17.51
N LYS A 152 11.60 -12.26 17.84
CA LYS A 152 11.53 -13.73 17.93
C LYS A 152 11.27 -14.41 16.58
N LEU A 153 11.17 -13.64 15.49
CA LEU A 153 10.85 -14.09 14.13
C LEU A 153 9.51 -14.86 14.04
N LYS A 154 8.57 -14.59 14.95
CA LYS A 154 7.23 -15.21 14.99
C LYS A 154 6.23 -14.41 14.15
N PHE A 155 6.54 -14.26 12.85
CA PHE A 155 5.72 -13.48 11.91
C PHE A 155 4.37 -14.10 11.62
N ASP A 156 4.25 -15.42 11.77
CA ASP A 156 3.01 -16.19 11.66
C ASP A 156 1.94 -15.70 12.66
N LEU A 157 2.32 -15.43 13.90
CA LEU A 157 1.39 -14.90 14.90
C LEU A 157 0.93 -13.48 14.57
N LEU A 158 1.83 -12.64 14.05
CA LEU A 158 1.48 -11.30 13.57
C LEU A 158 0.51 -11.36 12.38
N VAL A 159 0.73 -12.30 11.46
CA VAL A 159 -0.17 -12.56 10.32
C VAL A 159 -1.57 -12.92 10.81
N VAL A 160 -1.69 -13.83 11.76
CA VAL A 160 -2.98 -14.27 12.31
C VAL A 160 -3.75 -13.09 12.91
N VAL A 161 -3.09 -12.26 13.73
CA VAL A 161 -3.71 -11.05 14.32
C VAL A 161 -4.22 -10.12 13.22
N GLU A 162 -3.43 -9.85 12.18
CA GLU A 162 -3.83 -8.95 11.09
C GLU A 162 -4.97 -9.47 10.23
N ILE A 163 -5.00 -10.78 9.96
CA ILE A 163 -6.08 -11.42 9.21
C ILE A 163 -7.39 -11.28 9.99
N ILE A 164 -7.38 -11.62 11.29
CA ILE A 164 -8.57 -11.50 12.14
C ILE A 164 -9.02 -10.03 12.24
N GLU A 165 -8.09 -9.10 12.45
CA GLU A 165 -8.37 -7.66 12.44
C GLU A 165 -9.03 -7.20 11.14
N SER A 166 -8.54 -7.69 10.00
CA SER A 166 -9.05 -7.32 8.67
C SER A 166 -10.45 -7.88 8.42
N PHE A 167 -10.68 -9.15 8.78
CA PHE A 167 -12.00 -9.75 8.70
C PHE A 167 -13.01 -9.07 9.62
N LEU A 168 -12.62 -8.75 10.86
CA LEU A 168 -13.49 -8.03 11.78
C LEU A 168 -13.82 -6.63 11.27
N PHE A 169 -12.82 -5.89 10.80
CA PHE A 169 -13.04 -4.55 10.26
C PHE A 169 -13.98 -4.58 9.05
N TYR A 170 -13.64 -5.33 8.02
CA TYR A 170 -14.44 -5.35 6.80
C TYR A 170 -15.79 -6.05 6.99
N GLY A 171 -15.82 -7.16 7.72
CA GLY A 171 -17.05 -7.89 8.01
C GLY A 171 -18.05 -7.03 8.79
N LEU A 172 -17.61 -6.38 9.87
CA LEU A 172 -18.48 -5.52 10.67
C LEU A 172 -18.87 -4.25 9.93
N ALA A 173 -17.93 -3.59 9.24
CA ALA A 173 -18.24 -2.38 8.47
C ALA A 173 -19.24 -2.68 7.36
N VAL A 174 -19.06 -3.77 6.60
CA VAL A 174 -20.00 -4.16 5.53
C VAL A 174 -21.37 -4.49 6.10
N PHE A 175 -21.42 -5.28 7.19
CA PHE A 175 -22.68 -5.65 7.84
C PHE A 175 -23.46 -4.41 8.30
N LEU A 176 -22.81 -3.48 9.01
CA LEU A 176 -23.45 -2.26 9.50
C LEU A 176 -23.82 -1.29 8.36
N ALA A 177 -22.98 -1.17 7.32
CA ALA A 177 -23.29 -0.36 6.14
C ALA A 177 -24.50 -0.91 5.39
N TRP A 178 -24.60 -2.24 5.26
CA TRP A 178 -25.77 -2.91 4.69
C TRP A 178 -27.05 -2.63 5.50
N GLN A 179 -26.93 -2.55 6.83
CA GLN A 179 -28.02 -2.15 7.75
C GLN A 179 -28.32 -0.65 7.74
N GLY A 180 -27.63 0.17 6.92
CA GLY A 180 -27.93 1.60 6.78
C GLY A 180 -27.27 2.51 7.83
N TRP A 181 -26.24 2.04 8.56
CA TRP A 181 -25.55 2.85 9.58
C TRP A 181 -24.63 3.94 9.00
N GLY A 182 -24.55 4.05 7.67
CA GLY A 182 -23.74 5.04 6.96
C GLY A 182 -22.29 5.06 7.44
N ILE A 183 -21.72 6.24 7.68
CA ILE A 183 -20.34 6.41 8.16
C ILE A 183 -20.05 5.74 9.51
N ALA A 184 -21.06 5.57 10.38
CA ALA A 184 -20.87 4.95 11.69
C ALA A 184 -20.46 3.47 11.58
N SER A 185 -20.73 2.83 10.45
CA SER A 185 -20.22 1.48 10.15
C SER A 185 -18.68 1.40 10.26
N TYR A 186 -17.96 2.38 9.73
CA TYR A 186 -16.50 2.47 9.85
C TYR A 186 -16.07 2.71 11.29
N ALA A 187 -16.76 3.61 12.01
CA ALA A 187 -16.42 3.95 13.38
C ALA A 187 -16.44 2.72 14.29
N TRP A 188 -17.54 1.95 14.28
CA TRP A 188 -17.66 0.71 15.06
C TRP A 188 -16.67 -0.37 14.62
N ALA A 189 -16.42 -0.51 13.31
CA ALA A 189 -15.44 -1.44 12.78
C ALA A 189 -14.01 -1.14 13.24
N VAL A 190 -13.62 0.14 13.30
CA VAL A 190 -12.30 0.56 13.82
C VAL A 190 -12.17 0.18 15.30
N LEU A 191 -13.18 0.46 16.11
CA LEU A 191 -13.17 0.17 17.54
C LEU A 191 -13.09 -1.34 17.81
N ALA A 192 -13.95 -2.12 17.16
CA ALA A 192 -13.95 -3.58 17.30
C ALA A 192 -12.61 -4.19 16.88
N ARG A 193 -12.07 -3.77 15.73
CA ARG A 193 -10.74 -4.17 15.26
C ARG A 193 -9.65 -3.83 16.29
N GLY A 194 -9.65 -2.60 16.81
CA GLY A 194 -8.64 -2.14 17.76
C GLY A 194 -8.64 -2.96 19.05
N VAL A 195 -9.82 -3.17 19.64
CA VAL A 195 -9.98 -3.91 20.90
C VAL A 195 -9.57 -5.37 20.72
N VAL A 196 -10.10 -6.05 19.71
CA VAL A 196 -9.77 -7.46 19.46
C VAL A 196 -8.29 -7.62 19.10
N GLY A 197 -7.73 -6.70 18.32
CA GLY A 197 -6.31 -6.68 18.00
C GLY A 197 -5.40 -6.61 19.23
N VAL A 198 -5.73 -5.75 20.19
CA VAL A 198 -5.01 -5.65 21.47
C VAL A 198 -5.13 -6.95 22.26
N ILE A 199 -6.34 -7.51 22.38
CA ILE A 199 -6.55 -8.77 23.12
C ILE A 199 -5.71 -9.90 22.50
N LEU A 200 -5.78 -10.08 21.19
CA LEU A 200 -5.07 -11.17 20.50
C LEU A 200 -3.56 -11.03 20.58
N ILE A 201 -3.01 -9.82 20.39
CA ILE A 201 -1.55 -9.66 20.43
C ILE A 201 -0.99 -9.86 21.85
N TYR A 202 -1.74 -9.47 22.89
CA TYR A 202 -1.35 -9.73 24.29
C TYR A 202 -1.53 -11.20 24.68
N TYR A 203 -2.48 -11.91 24.07
CA TYR A 203 -2.60 -13.36 24.20
C TYR A 203 -1.36 -14.07 23.62
N PHE A 204 -0.89 -13.67 22.44
CA PHE A 204 0.27 -14.31 21.78
C PHE A 204 1.63 -13.88 22.33
N SER A 205 1.77 -12.63 22.78
CA SER A 205 3.02 -12.11 23.32
C SER A 205 2.76 -11.24 24.55
N PRO A 206 2.37 -11.86 25.68
CA PRO A 206 2.14 -11.13 26.91
C PRO A 206 3.44 -10.48 27.39
N TRP A 207 3.32 -9.24 27.85
CA TRP A 207 4.40 -8.56 28.53
C TRP A 207 3.84 -7.78 29.72
N ARG A 208 4.65 -7.61 30.76
CA ARG A 208 4.24 -6.87 31.97
C ARG A 208 4.37 -5.38 31.69
N ILE A 209 3.24 -4.76 31.34
CA ILE A 209 3.14 -3.30 31.17
C ILE A 209 3.74 -2.63 32.39
N GLY A 210 4.62 -1.67 32.14
CA GLY A 210 5.23 -0.86 33.18
C GLY A 210 5.90 0.35 32.56
N PHE A 211 6.12 1.36 33.40
CA PHE A 211 6.73 2.61 32.98
C PHE A 211 8.18 2.68 33.46
N ALA A 212 9.07 3.16 32.61
CA ALA A 212 10.44 3.50 32.96
C ALA A 212 10.92 4.68 32.12
N LEU A 213 11.84 5.50 32.62
CA LEU A 213 12.51 6.55 31.85
C LEU A 213 14.00 6.47 32.10
N GLU A 214 14.70 5.68 31.26
CA GLU A 214 16.15 5.50 31.35
C GLU A 214 16.84 6.37 30.27
N ARG A 215 17.57 7.39 30.71
CA ARG A 215 18.15 8.42 29.82
C ARG A 215 19.15 7.84 28.80
N GLU A 216 19.88 6.82 29.20
CA GLU A 216 20.86 6.16 28.34
C GLU A 216 20.19 5.37 27.21
N SER A 217 19.14 4.61 27.54
CA SER A 217 18.32 3.87 26.57
C SER A 217 17.68 4.83 25.55
N LEU A 218 17.09 5.93 26.05
CA LEU A 218 16.55 7.04 25.24
C LEU A 218 17.55 7.58 24.23
N ARG A 219 18.77 7.92 24.68
CA ARG A 219 19.79 8.51 23.81
C ARG A 219 20.19 7.55 22.69
N HIS A 220 20.33 6.26 23.00
CA HIS A 220 20.66 5.24 22.02
C HIS A 220 19.54 5.04 21.00
N LEU A 221 18.29 4.91 21.45
CA LEU A 221 17.14 4.67 20.58
C LEU A 221 16.85 5.88 19.67
N LEU A 222 16.91 7.10 20.20
CA LEU A 222 16.66 8.33 19.43
C LEU A 222 17.74 8.63 18.39
N LYS A 223 19.00 8.23 18.64
CA LYS A 223 20.11 8.39 17.67
C LYS A 223 19.83 7.64 16.35
N PHE A 224 19.12 6.52 16.42
CA PHE A 224 18.68 5.76 15.24
C PHE A 224 17.29 6.18 14.76
N GLY A 225 16.34 6.33 15.68
CA GLY A 225 14.93 6.52 15.36
C GLY A 225 14.62 7.85 14.67
N VAL A 226 15.23 8.96 15.10
CA VAL A 226 14.95 10.30 14.53
C VAL A 226 15.39 10.40 13.06
N PRO A 227 16.63 10.05 12.67
CA PRO A 227 17.02 10.05 11.25
C PRO A 227 16.19 9.09 10.39
N TYR A 228 15.83 7.93 10.94
CA TYR A 228 14.97 6.96 10.26
C TYR A 228 13.59 7.55 9.94
N GLN A 229 12.96 8.19 10.93
CA GLN A 229 11.65 8.82 10.77
C GLN A 229 11.70 9.99 9.78
N ALA A 230 12.74 10.83 9.85
CA ALA A 230 12.93 11.98 8.97
C ALA A 230 12.95 11.60 7.48
N ASN A 231 13.52 10.44 7.12
CA ASN A 231 13.54 9.96 5.73
C ASN A 231 12.15 9.63 5.18
N THR A 232 11.20 9.25 6.05
CA THR A 232 9.82 8.95 5.64
C THR A 232 8.92 10.18 5.56
N PHE A 233 9.36 11.31 6.13
CA PHE A 233 8.57 12.53 6.26
C PHE A 233 8.22 13.15 4.90
N LEU A 234 9.12 13.05 3.92
CA LEU A 234 8.86 13.59 2.57
C LEU A 234 7.68 12.88 1.89
N ALA A 235 7.48 11.58 2.15
CA ALA A 235 6.31 10.85 1.65
C ALA A 235 5.03 11.34 2.32
N VAL A 236 5.07 11.65 3.61
CA VAL A 236 3.93 12.19 4.37
C VAL A 236 3.49 13.52 3.79
N ILE A 237 4.44 14.44 3.59
CA ILE A 237 4.16 15.74 3.00
C ILE A 237 3.56 15.57 1.61
N LYS A 238 4.17 14.72 0.78
CA LYS A 238 3.73 14.51 -0.60
C LYS A 238 2.33 13.94 -0.70
N ASP A 239 2.07 12.82 -0.01
CA ASP A 239 0.89 12.01 -0.27
C ASP A 239 -0.21 12.27 0.78
N ARG A 240 0.13 12.19 2.07
CA ARG A 240 -0.85 12.27 3.18
C ARG A 240 -1.35 13.70 3.38
N LEU A 241 -0.41 14.65 3.51
CA LEU A 241 -0.75 16.05 3.78
C LEU A 241 -1.44 16.70 2.56
N MET A 242 -1.05 16.32 1.35
CA MET A 242 -1.75 16.72 0.12
C MET A 242 -3.21 16.28 0.13
N ASN A 243 -3.53 15.04 0.52
CA ASN A 243 -4.91 14.56 0.57
C ASN A 243 -5.75 15.36 1.58
N VAL A 244 -5.19 15.68 2.74
CA VAL A 244 -5.84 16.52 3.76
C VAL A 244 -6.08 17.93 3.23
N PHE A 245 -5.11 18.52 2.53
CA PHE A 245 -5.25 19.82 1.90
C PHE A 245 -6.34 19.83 0.82
N LEU A 246 -6.35 18.83 -0.06
CA LEU A 246 -7.33 18.69 -1.13
C LEU A 246 -8.74 18.46 -0.62
N TRP A 247 -8.92 17.85 0.56
CA TRP A 247 -10.23 17.69 1.18
C TRP A 247 -10.97 19.03 1.32
N LYS A 248 -10.26 20.12 1.64
CA LYS A 248 -10.87 21.45 1.72
C LYS A 248 -11.37 21.94 0.36
N ILE A 249 -10.68 21.59 -0.72
CA ILE A 249 -10.98 22.06 -2.08
C ILE A 249 -12.11 21.25 -2.71
N VAL A 250 -12.03 19.92 -2.65
CA VAL A 250 -12.95 19.02 -3.35
C VAL A 250 -14.08 18.48 -2.47
N GLY A 251 -14.07 18.79 -1.18
CA GLY A 251 -15.05 18.31 -0.19
C GLY A 251 -14.97 16.81 0.07
N ALA A 252 -15.77 16.32 1.02
CA ALA A 252 -15.79 14.89 1.38
C ALA A 252 -16.16 14.01 0.18
N SER A 253 -17.20 14.36 -0.57
CA SER A 253 -17.61 13.60 -1.76
C SER A 253 -16.49 13.50 -2.81
N GLY A 254 -15.78 14.59 -3.09
CA GLY A 254 -14.65 14.60 -4.02
C GLY A 254 -13.49 13.73 -3.54
N VAL A 255 -13.17 13.73 -2.24
CA VAL A 255 -12.18 12.81 -1.67
C VAL A 255 -12.61 11.36 -1.81
N GLY A 256 -13.90 11.06 -1.63
CA GLY A 256 -14.44 9.71 -1.82
C GLY A 256 -14.31 9.23 -3.26
N ILE A 257 -14.66 10.09 -4.21
CA ILE A 257 -14.49 9.86 -5.65
C ILE A 257 -13.03 9.58 -5.99
N LEU A 258 -12.11 10.42 -5.51
CA LEU A 258 -10.67 10.25 -5.74
C LEU A 258 -10.14 8.97 -5.13
N GLY A 259 -10.49 8.69 -3.87
CA GLY A 259 -10.04 7.50 -3.18
C GLY A 259 -10.56 6.22 -3.82
N TRP A 260 -11.81 6.21 -4.30
CA TRP A 260 -12.37 5.10 -5.08
C TRP A 260 -11.60 4.89 -6.38
N ALA A 261 -11.45 5.94 -7.18
CA ALA A 261 -10.75 5.91 -8.45
C ALA A 261 -9.29 5.44 -8.29
N GLN A 262 -8.59 6.00 -7.29
CA GLN A 262 -7.21 5.67 -6.99
C GLN A 262 -7.04 4.23 -6.47
N LYS A 263 -7.96 3.75 -5.60
CA LYS A 263 -7.95 2.37 -5.09
C LYS A 263 -8.04 1.36 -6.22
N TRP A 264 -8.96 1.56 -7.17
CA TRP A 264 -9.10 0.70 -8.34
C TRP A 264 -7.88 0.77 -9.26
N ALA A 265 -7.42 1.98 -9.61
CA ALA A 265 -6.25 2.15 -10.48
C ALA A 265 -4.97 1.52 -9.91
N GLN A 266 -4.76 1.62 -8.59
CA GLN A 266 -3.55 1.10 -7.94
C GLN A 266 -3.65 -0.37 -7.54
N MET A 267 -4.81 -1.00 -7.68
CA MET A 267 -5.01 -2.39 -7.26
C MET A 267 -3.98 -3.34 -7.90
N PRO A 268 -3.75 -3.34 -9.24
CA PRO A 268 -2.79 -4.25 -9.85
C PRO A 268 -1.35 -4.06 -9.35
N LEU A 269 -0.97 -2.80 -9.08
CA LEU A 269 0.35 -2.47 -8.52
C LEU A 269 0.53 -3.14 -7.15
N ARG A 270 -0.45 -3.03 -6.26
CA ARG A 270 -0.35 -3.59 -4.89
C ARG A 270 -0.27 -5.11 -4.89
N PHE A 271 -1.04 -5.79 -5.75
CA PHE A 271 -1.04 -7.26 -5.84
C PHE A 271 0.26 -7.86 -6.35
N VAL A 272 0.92 -7.18 -7.29
CA VAL A 272 2.05 -7.77 -8.03
C VAL A 272 3.36 -7.13 -7.62
N MET A 273 3.40 -5.80 -7.61
CA MET A 273 4.64 -5.04 -7.49
C MET A 273 5.28 -5.25 -6.13
N ASP A 274 4.55 -5.12 -5.02
CA ASP A 274 5.11 -5.20 -3.67
C ASP A 274 5.88 -6.52 -3.41
N ALA A 275 5.37 -7.64 -3.93
CA ALA A 275 6.04 -8.93 -3.87
C ALA A 275 7.33 -8.97 -4.70
N VAL A 276 7.28 -8.43 -5.92
CA VAL A 276 8.43 -8.35 -6.83
C VAL A 276 9.53 -7.46 -6.25
N MET A 277 9.17 -6.32 -5.64
CA MET A 277 10.15 -5.38 -5.09
C MET A 277 10.97 -5.98 -3.94
N LYS A 278 10.32 -6.77 -3.07
CA LYS A 278 10.98 -7.46 -1.95
C LYS A 278 12.07 -8.45 -2.40
N VAL A 279 11.88 -9.08 -3.56
CA VAL A 279 12.84 -10.06 -4.11
C VAL A 279 13.89 -9.38 -4.99
N THR A 280 13.49 -8.40 -5.80
CA THR A 280 14.38 -7.75 -6.77
C THR A 280 15.39 -6.82 -6.10
N PHE A 281 15.04 -6.16 -4.99
CA PHE A 281 15.99 -5.28 -4.29
C PHE A 281 17.30 -5.99 -3.87
N PRO A 282 17.27 -7.09 -3.07
CA PRO A 282 18.49 -7.79 -2.69
C PRO A 282 19.18 -8.48 -3.87
N ALA A 283 18.43 -8.87 -4.91
CA ALA A 283 19.01 -9.43 -6.13
C ALA A 283 19.86 -8.39 -6.87
N TYR A 284 19.29 -7.19 -7.13
CA TYR A 284 20.01 -6.08 -7.75
C TYR A 284 21.24 -5.64 -6.97
N ALA A 285 21.14 -5.59 -5.64
CA ALA A 285 22.26 -5.20 -4.78
C ALA A 285 23.45 -6.19 -4.88
N ARG A 286 23.17 -7.49 -5.07
CA ARG A 286 24.23 -8.49 -5.31
C ARG A 286 24.82 -8.40 -6.71
N MET A 287 24.00 -8.08 -7.70
CA MET A 287 24.40 -7.95 -9.12
C MET A 287 25.04 -6.59 -9.43
N GLN A 288 25.13 -5.66 -8.48
CA GLN A 288 25.54 -4.26 -8.75
C GLN A 288 26.94 -4.11 -9.40
N ALA A 289 27.83 -5.09 -9.19
CA ALA A 289 29.17 -5.11 -9.78
C ALA A 289 29.16 -5.63 -11.24
N ASP A 290 28.24 -6.54 -11.57
CA ASP A 290 28.07 -7.07 -12.93
C ASP A 290 26.97 -6.27 -13.65
N LYS A 291 27.41 -5.28 -14.44
CA LYS A 291 26.51 -4.37 -15.16
C LYS A 291 25.61 -5.11 -16.16
N GLU A 292 26.09 -6.18 -16.77
CA GLU A 292 25.34 -6.91 -17.81
C GLU A 292 24.28 -7.82 -17.16
N GLU A 293 24.62 -8.47 -16.04
CA GLU A 293 23.65 -9.24 -15.26
C GLU A 293 22.56 -8.33 -14.67
N LEU A 294 22.95 -7.20 -14.06
CA LEU A 294 22.01 -6.22 -13.52
C LEU A 294 21.07 -5.67 -14.61
N LYS A 295 21.62 -5.32 -15.77
CA LYS A 295 20.85 -4.87 -16.94
C LYS A 295 19.77 -5.88 -17.30
N LYS A 296 20.15 -7.15 -17.50
CA LYS A 296 19.21 -8.23 -17.83
C LYS A 296 18.15 -8.42 -16.75
N ALA A 297 18.54 -8.33 -15.48
CA ALA A 297 17.62 -8.44 -14.35
C ALA A 297 16.58 -7.30 -14.33
N VAL A 298 16.99 -6.06 -14.61
CA VAL A 298 16.09 -4.91 -14.71
C VAL A 298 15.14 -5.06 -15.90
N GLU A 299 15.66 -5.41 -17.08
CA GLU A 299 14.83 -5.65 -18.28
C GLU A 299 13.81 -6.76 -18.05
N LYS A 300 14.21 -7.87 -17.42
CA LYS A 300 13.31 -8.98 -17.08
C LYS A 300 12.23 -8.56 -16.09
N THR A 301 12.57 -7.73 -15.11
CA THR A 301 11.60 -7.21 -14.14
C THR A 301 10.59 -6.27 -14.81
N LEU A 302 11.04 -5.39 -15.70
CA LEU A 302 10.15 -4.52 -16.49
C LEU A 302 9.20 -5.35 -17.38
N PHE A 303 9.73 -6.37 -18.06
CA PHE A 303 8.93 -7.30 -18.85
C PHE A 303 7.86 -7.99 -17.99
N PHE A 304 8.26 -8.57 -16.85
CA PHE A 304 7.35 -9.30 -15.98
C PHE A 304 6.26 -8.41 -15.37
N LEU A 305 6.62 -7.23 -14.88
CA LEU A 305 5.65 -6.29 -14.30
C LEU A 305 4.67 -5.78 -15.35
N SER A 306 5.14 -5.38 -16.53
CA SER A 306 4.26 -4.95 -17.62
C SER A 306 3.36 -6.08 -18.13
N LEU A 307 3.90 -7.30 -18.21
CA LEU A 307 3.15 -8.49 -18.62
C LEU A 307 1.92 -8.77 -17.74
N ILE A 308 2.01 -8.49 -16.44
CA ILE A 308 0.90 -8.78 -15.51
C ILE A 308 0.06 -7.53 -15.24
N ILE A 309 0.70 -6.38 -15.01
CA ILE A 309 0.00 -5.17 -14.54
C ILE A 309 -0.74 -4.47 -15.68
N PHE A 310 -0.16 -4.39 -16.88
CA PHE A 310 -0.79 -3.69 -18.00
C PHE A 310 -2.14 -4.30 -18.42
N PRO A 311 -2.29 -5.62 -18.59
CA PRO A 311 -3.59 -6.18 -18.98
C PRO A 311 -4.63 -6.00 -17.87
N LEU A 312 -4.24 -6.03 -16.59
CA LEU A 312 -5.16 -5.74 -15.49
C LEU A 312 -5.65 -4.28 -15.53
N LEU A 313 -4.76 -3.32 -15.80
CA LEU A 313 -5.13 -1.92 -15.95
C LEU A 313 -6.05 -1.69 -17.16
N VAL A 314 -5.75 -2.29 -18.32
CA VAL A 314 -6.64 -2.21 -19.49
C VAL A 314 -7.99 -2.88 -19.23
N GLY A 315 -8.00 -4.04 -18.56
CA GLY A 315 -9.22 -4.73 -18.15
C GLY A 315 -10.09 -3.84 -17.27
N ILE A 316 -9.51 -3.17 -16.26
CA ILE A 316 -10.23 -2.21 -15.42
C ILE A 316 -10.79 -1.06 -16.28
N THR A 317 -10.01 -0.48 -17.20
CA THR A 317 -10.48 0.59 -18.08
C THR A 317 -11.71 0.19 -18.90
N VAL A 318 -11.71 -1.01 -19.48
CA VAL A 318 -12.81 -1.48 -20.33
C VAL A 318 -14.05 -1.89 -19.50
N LEU A 319 -13.84 -2.49 -18.34
CA LEU A 319 -14.90 -3.07 -17.51
C LEU A 319 -15.50 -2.11 -16.48
N ALA A 320 -14.83 -1.00 -16.16
CA ALA A 320 -15.27 -0.08 -15.11
C ALA A 320 -16.67 0.50 -15.37
N GLN A 321 -16.94 0.99 -16.58
CA GLN A 321 -18.24 1.56 -16.91
C GLN A 321 -19.37 0.50 -16.81
N PRO A 322 -19.28 -0.68 -17.46
CA PRO A 322 -20.24 -1.75 -17.27
C PRO A 322 -20.44 -2.16 -15.81
N LEU A 323 -19.36 -2.25 -15.03
CA LEU A 323 -19.42 -2.62 -13.61
C LEU A 323 -20.25 -1.62 -12.79
N VAL A 324 -20.06 -0.32 -13.05
CA VAL A 324 -20.79 0.76 -12.38
C VAL A 324 -22.28 0.76 -12.72
N HIS A 325 -22.65 0.42 -13.96
CA HIS A 325 -24.05 0.36 -14.39
C HIS A 325 -24.74 -0.97 -14.09
N LEU A 326 -23.99 -2.07 -13.92
CA LEU A 326 -24.56 -3.38 -13.66
C LEU A 326 -25.21 -3.48 -12.27
N ILE A 327 -24.59 -2.87 -11.25
CA ILE A 327 -25.05 -2.94 -9.87
C ILE A 327 -25.87 -1.66 -9.60
N PRO A 328 -27.19 -1.73 -9.37
CA PRO A 328 -28.04 -0.53 -9.29
C PRO A 328 -27.56 0.51 -8.26
N LYS A 329 -27.07 0.06 -7.10
CA LYS A 329 -26.53 0.95 -6.04
C LYS A 329 -25.14 1.53 -6.35
N TYR A 330 -24.49 1.06 -7.41
CA TYR A 330 -23.11 1.39 -7.76
C TYR A 330 -22.98 2.53 -8.77
N SER A 331 -24.07 2.88 -9.47
CA SER A 331 -24.13 3.97 -10.46
C SER A 331 -23.65 5.33 -9.92
N LYS A 332 -23.77 5.57 -8.61
CA LYS A 332 -23.20 6.74 -7.91
C LYS A 332 -21.70 6.96 -8.13
N TRP A 333 -20.95 5.93 -8.54
CA TRP A 333 -19.53 6.01 -8.85
C TRP A 333 -19.24 6.37 -10.31
N GLU A 334 -20.24 6.58 -11.15
CA GLU A 334 -20.06 6.95 -12.56
C GLU A 334 -19.25 8.24 -12.72
N VAL A 335 -19.52 9.22 -11.84
CA VAL A 335 -18.77 10.48 -11.78
C VAL A 335 -17.27 10.29 -11.53
N ALA A 336 -16.86 9.13 -11.00
CA ALA A 336 -15.46 8.80 -10.72
C ALA A 336 -14.72 8.16 -11.90
N LEU A 337 -15.41 7.79 -12.99
CA LEU A 337 -14.80 7.09 -14.12
C LEU A 337 -13.69 7.89 -14.79
N LEU A 338 -13.88 9.20 -14.99
CA LEU A 338 -12.84 10.06 -15.57
C LEU A 338 -11.59 10.10 -14.65
N ALA A 339 -11.79 10.28 -13.34
CA ALA A 339 -10.70 10.24 -12.38
C ALA A 339 -9.99 8.87 -12.35
N LEU A 340 -10.74 7.77 -12.48
CA LEU A 340 -10.21 6.41 -12.57
C LEU A 340 -9.29 6.27 -13.78
N TYR A 341 -9.73 6.66 -14.97
CA TYR A 341 -8.91 6.56 -16.18
C TYR A 341 -7.64 7.40 -16.09
N LEU A 342 -7.71 8.60 -15.51
CA LEU A 342 -6.54 9.45 -15.29
C LEU A 342 -5.56 8.85 -14.26
N PHE A 343 -6.05 8.22 -13.19
CA PHE A 343 -5.19 7.49 -12.26
C PHE A 343 -4.63 6.18 -12.85
N ILE A 344 -5.31 5.57 -13.81
CA ILE A 344 -4.79 4.41 -14.55
C ILE A 344 -3.57 4.83 -15.39
N VAL A 345 -3.59 6.02 -16.02
CA VAL A 345 -2.41 6.58 -16.71
C VAL A 345 -1.23 6.69 -15.73
N ASN A 346 -1.46 7.26 -14.54
CA ASN A 346 -0.44 7.31 -13.50
C ASN A 346 0.05 5.91 -13.09
N SER A 347 -0.85 4.93 -13.02
CA SER A 347 -0.51 3.56 -12.62
C SER A 347 0.32 2.81 -13.68
N PHE A 348 0.11 3.08 -14.97
CA PHE A 348 0.99 2.59 -16.04
C PHE A 348 2.42 3.10 -15.87
N TRP A 349 2.59 4.40 -15.60
CA TRP A 349 3.91 4.99 -15.34
C TRP A 349 4.55 4.41 -14.07
N ALA A 350 3.79 4.27 -12.99
CA ALA A 350 4.27 3.71 -11.73
C ALA A 350 4.76 2.25 -11.87
N ALA A 351 4.06 1.42 -12.64
CA ALA A 351 4.46 0.03 -12.92
C ALA A 351 5.86 -0.07 -13.55
N VAL A 352 6.30 0.99 -14.22
CA VAL A 352 7.59 1.08 -14.90
C VAL A 352 8.63 1.82 -14.05
N THR A 353 8.27 2.91 -13.38
CA THR A 353 9.24 3.72 -12.64
C THR A 353 9.61 3.16 -11.28
N THR A 354 8.67 2.56 -10.55
CA THR A 354 8.95 1.98 -9.24
C THR A 354 10.08 0.93 -9.27
N PRO A 355 10.10 -0.08 -10.17
CA PRO A 355 11.23 -1.02 -10.26
C PRO A 355 12.56 -0.33 -10.59
N LEU A 356 12.55 0.77 -11.36
CA LEU A 356 13.75 1.55 -11.66
C LEU A 356 14.27 2.32 -10.44
N MET A 357 13.38 2.89 -9.63
CA MET A 357 13.77 3.52 -8.37
C MET A 357 14.41 2.52 -7.40
N ASN A 358 13.90 1.30 -7.38
CA ASN A 358 14.46 0.22 -6.58
C ASN A 358 15.82 -0.24 -7.09
N ALA A 359 16.01 -0.33 -8.41
CA ALA A 359 17.32 -0.59 -9.01
C ALA A 359 18.33 0.50 -8.64
N LEU A 360 17.97 1.79 -8.79
CA LEU A 360 18.82 2.92 -8.37
C LEU A 360 19.18 2.87 -6.89
N THR A 361 18.23 2.49 -6.04
CA THR A 361 18.48 2.36 -4.60
C THR A 361 19.44 1.21 -4.32
N ALA A 362 19.25 0.06 -4.99
CA ALA A 362 20.08 -1.12 -4.84
C ALA A 362 21.53 -0.90 -5.27
N VAL A 363 21.79 -0.06 -6.28
CA VAL A 363 23.16 0.34 -6.70
C VAL A 363 23.71 1.56 -5.94
N GLY A 364 23.12 1.92 -4.80
CA GLY A 364 23.60 2.97 -3.92
C GLY A 364 23.35 4.40 -4.39
N LYS A 365 22.49 4.63 -5.39
CA LYS A 365 22.15 5.96 -5.93
C LYS A 365 20.96 6.62 -5.20
N ILE A 366 20.90 6.45 -3.88
CA ILE A 366 19.79 6.93 -3.04
C ILE A 366 19.58 8.46 -3.11
N LYS A 367 20.66 9.24 -3.29
CA LYS A 367 20.58 10.70 -3.48
C LYS A 367 19.79 11.10 -4.73
N ILE A 368 19.81 10.29 -5.78
CA ILE A 368 19.07 10.54 -7.02
C ILE A 368 17.59 10.25 -6.81
N VAL A 369 17.28 9.12 -6.17
CA VAL A 369 15.92 8.75 -5.79
C VAL A 369 15.30 9.83 -4.89
N PHE A 370 16.07 10.35 -3.92
CA PHE A 370 15.64 11.47 -3.09
C PHE A 370 15.33 12.73 -3.90
N LYS A 371 16.20 13.14 -4.83
CA LYS A 371 15.95 14.29 -5.71
C LYS A 371 14.70 14.11 -6.58
N LEU A 372 14.48 12.91 -7.11
CA LEU A 372 13.27 12.58 -7.87
C LEU A 372 12.02 12.65 -6.99
N MET A 373 12.11 12.19 -5.76
CA MET A 373 11.03 12.30 -4.79
C MET A 373 10.69 13.75 -4.48
N VAL A 374 11.69 14.61 -4.24
CA VAL A 374 11.51 16.06 -4.06
C VAL A 374 10.85 16.68 -5.29
N MET A 375 11.31 16.34 -6.50
CA MET A 375 10.69 16.81 -7.74
C MET A 375 9.21 16.43 -7.81
N TRP A 376 8.86 15.16 -7.56
CA TRP A 376 7.46 14.73 -7.55
C TRP A 376 6.64 15.43 -6.46
N THR A 377 7.21 15.64 -5.27
CA THR A 377 6.55 16.41 -4.21
C THR A 377 6.23 17.83 -4.68
N VAL A 378 7.21 18.54 -5.22
CA VAL A 378 7.02 19.92 -5.72
C VAL A 378 5.97 19.95 -6.84
N LEU A 379 6.06 19.03 -7.82
CA LEU A 379 5.11 18.97 -8.92
C LEU A 379 3.68 18.67 -8.43
N THR A 380 3.50 17.72 -7.51
CA THR A 380 2.19 17.44 -6.89
C THR A 380 1.65 18.67 -6.16
N TRP A 381 2.48 19.34 -5.34
CA TRP A 381 2.07 20.49 -4.54
C TRP A 381 1.74 21.75 -5.35
N ILE A 382 2.29 21.88 -6.56
CA ILE A 382 1.94 22.95 -7.49
C ILE A 382 0.72 22.56 -8.32
N ILE A 383 0.77 21.40 -8.99
CA ILE A 383 -0.21 21.05 -10.03
C ILE A 383 -1.56 20.65 -9.42
N TYR A 384 -1.59 19.87 -8.33
CA TYR A 384 -2.86 19.32 -7.82
C TYR A 384 -3.78 20.42 -7.31
N PRO A 385 -3.36 21.36 -6.44
CA PRO A 385 -4.24 22.45 -5.99
C PRO A 385 -4.78 23.31 -7.12
N ILE A 386 -3.91 23.71 -8.07
CA ILE A 386 -4.30 24.57 -9.19
C ILE A 386 -5.38 23.91 -10.04
N LEU A 387 -5.18 22.64 -10.39
CA LEU A 387 -6.17 21.92 -11.19
C LEU A 387 -7.41 21.54 -10.38
N ALA A 388 -7.27 21.27 -9.08
CA ALA A 388 -8.40 20.99 -8.18
C ALA A 388 -9.36 22.18 -8.09
N ILE A 389 -8.84 23.40 -7.98
CA ILE A 389 -9.66 24.61 -7.95
C ILE A 389 -10.39 24.81 -9.28
N LYS A 390 -9.73 24.52 -10.41
CA LYS A 390 -10.30 24.76 -11.75
C LYS A 390 -11.27 23.67 -12.22
N TYR A 391 -11.01 22.40 -11.89
CA TYR A 391 -11.69 21.24 -12.44
C TYR A 391 -12.20 20.27 -11.36
N GLY A 392 -12.22 20.68 -10.08
CA GLY A 392 -12.66 19.85 -8.97
C GLY A 392 -11.80 18.59 -8.79
N PHE A 393 -12.43 17.49 -8.37
CA PHE A 393 -11.73 16.20 -8.20
C PHE A 393 -11.10 15.68 -9.51
N ASN A 394 -11.73 15.88 -10.67
CA ASN A 394 -11.13 15.49 -11.95
C ASN A 394 -9.83 16.26 -12.23
N GLY A 395 -9.70 17.49 -11.73
CA GLY A 395 -8.47 18.25 -11.77
C GLY A 395 -7.33 17.62 -10.99
N VAL A 396 -7.60 17.04 -9.82
CA VAL A 396 -6.59 16.29 -9.04
C VAL A 396 -6.12 15.06 -9.80
N ALA A 397 -7.05 14.28 -10.35
CA ALA A 397 -6.72 13.09 -11.12
C ALA A 397 -5.94 13.44 -12.40
N LEU A 398 -6.30 14.54 -13.08
CA LEU A 398 -5.56 15.07 -14.22
C LEU A 398 -4.15 15.50 -13.80
N GLY A 399 -4.03 16.18 -12.66
CA GLY A 399 -2.74 16.52 -12.07
C GLY A 399 -1.87 15.28 -11.84
N ALA A 400 -2.45 14.20 -11.32
CA ALA A 400 -1.75 12.94 -11.11
C ALA A 400 -1.24 12.33 -12.43
N ALA A 401 -2.08 12.33 -13.47
CA ALA A 401 -1.68 11.90 -14.80
C ALA A 401 -0.53 12.78 -15.35
N LEU A 402 -0.63 14.10 -15.25
CA LEU A 402 0.40 15.04 -15.73
C LEU A 402 1.74 14.87 -14.98
N VAL A 403 1.70 14.81 -13.64
CA VAL A 403 2.88 14.55 -12.81
C VAL A 403 3.52 13.22 -13.20
N SER A 404 2.72 12.19 -13.52
CA SER A 404 3.24 10.87 -13.87
C SER A 404 4.11 10.88 -15.12
N PHE A 405 3.92 11.79 -16.08
CA PHE A 405 4.80 11.91 -17.25
C PHE A 405 6.24 12.34 -16.90
N SER A 406 6.44 13.03 -15.77
CA SER A 406 7.79 13.36 -15.27
C SER A 406 8.63 12.11 -14.93
N SER A 407 7.99 10.93 -14.86
CA SER A 407 8.63 9.62 -14.84
C SER A 407 9.66 9.40 -15.95
N ALA A 408 9.52 10.07 -17.09
CA ALA A 408 10.52 10.06 -18.16
C ALA A 408 11.91 10.52 -17.67
N ILE A 409 11.96 11.48 -16.74
CA ILE A 409 13.21 11.95 -16.11
C ILE A 409 13.83 10.83 -15.27
N ALA A 410 13.01 10.11 -14.50
CA ALA A 410 13.45 8.99 -13.68
C ALA A 410 14.04 7.85 -14.54
N ILE A 411 13.39 7.54 -15.67
CA ILE A 411 13.87 6.57 -16.66
C ILE A 411 15.20 7.01 -17.26
N TRP A 412 15.29 8.27 -17.73
CA TRP A 412 16.51 8.83 -18.30
C TRP A 412 17.67 8.82 -17.31
N LEU A 413 17.45 9.23 -16.06
CA LEU A 413 18.45 9.17 -15.01
C LEU A 413 18.88 7.73 -14.72
N THR A 414 17.95 6.78 -14.68
CA THR A 414 18.30 5.38 -14.46
C THR A 414 19.17 4.84 -15.59
N LYS A 415 18.87 5.21 -16.84
CA LYS A 415 19.65 4.81 -18.02
C LYS A 415 21.11 5.28 -17.96
N LYS A 416 21.41 6.38 -17.25
CA LYS A 416 22.80 6.83 -17.03
C LYS A 416 23.64 5.90 -16.16
N TYR A 417 22.99 5.10 -15.30
CA TYR A 417 23.67 4.20 -14.37
C TYR A 417 23.53 2.73 -14.75
N ILE A 418 22.44 2.38 -15.43
CA ILE A 418 22.12 1.03 -15.88
C ILE A 418 21.73 1.14 -17.36
N ASP A 419 22.55 0.58 -18.26
CA ASP A 419 22.29 0.67 -19.71
C ASP A 419 21.26 -0.37 -20.18
N PHE A 420 20.01 -0.23 -19.73
CA PHE A 420 18.91 -1.13 -20.09
C PHE A 420 18.12 -0.63 -21.30
N LYS A 421 17.56 -1.58 -22.05
CA LYS A 421 16.61 -1.32 -23.14
C LYS A 421 15.24 -1.07 -22.55
N PHE A 422 14.78 0.17 -22.58
CA PHE A 422 13.48 0.55 -22.03
C PHE A 422 12.29 -0.01 -22.82
N PHE A 423 12.29 0.15 -24.15
CA PHE A 423 11.14 -0.20 -24.98
C PHE A 423 11.02 -1.70 -25.27
N ALA A 424 12.13 -2.42 -25.39
CA ALA A 424 12.11 -3.83 -25.80
C ALA A 424 11.32 -4.74 -24.84
N PRO A 425 11.48 -4.62 -23.49
CA PRO A 425 10.67 -5.36 -22.52
C PRO A 425 9.18 -4.99 -22.54
N LEU A 426 8.84 -3.75 -22.90
CA LEU A 426 7.47 -3.24 -22.79
C LEU A 426 6.65 -3.47 -24.06
N LEU A 427 7.31 -3.64 -25.22
CA LEU A 427 6.65 -3.69 -26.52
C LEU A 427 5.63 -4.82 -26.61
N LYS A 428 6.03 -6.07 -26.32
CA LYS A 428 5.14 -7.23 -26.47
C LYS A 428 3.94 -7.18 -25.49
N PRO A 429 4.12 -6.90 -24.18
CA PRO A 429 3.00 -6.70 -23.28
C PRO A 429 2.07 -5.58 -23.75
N THR A 430 2.61 -4.44 -24.18
CA THR A 430 1.81 -3.28 -24.62
C THR A 430 0.98 -3.61 -25.85
N LEU A 431 1.56 -4.23 -26.88
CA LEU A 431 0.84 -4.66 -28.08
C LEU A 431 -0.28 -5.66 -27.74
N GLY A 432 0.01 -6.63 -26.88
CA GLY A 432 -1.00 -7.58 -26.39
C GLY A 432 -2.13 -6.88 -25.65
N CYS A 433 -1.83 -5.88 -24.83
CA CYS A 433 -2.83 -5.10 -24.10
C CYS A 433 -3.67 -4.22 -25.03
N LEU A 434 -3.08 -3.60 -26.04
CA LEU A 434 -3.81 -2.80 -27.02
C LEU A 434 -4.78 -3.67 -27.84
N ALA A 435 -4.30 -4.82 -28.32
CA ALA A 435 -5.14 -5.79 -29.02
C ALA A 435 -6.27 -6.30 -28.11
N MET A 436 -5.96 -6.68 -26.86
CA MET A 436 -6.97 -7.10 -25.88
C MET A 436 -7.99 -6.00 -25.60
N GLY A 437 -7.55 -4.77 -25.35
CA GLY A 437 -8.43 -3.64 -25.10
C GLY A 437 -9.38 -3.39 -26.26
N PHE A 438 -8.88 -3.38 -27.50
CA PHE A 438 -9.70 -3.22 -28.69
C PHE A 438 -10.70 -4.38 -28.86
N GLY A 439 -10.24 -5.62 -28.71
CA GLY A 439 -11.08 -6.81 -28.80
C GLY A 439 -12.20 -6.82 -27.76
N LEU A 440 -11.92 -6.44 -26.51
CA LEU A 440 -12.92 -6.34 -25.45
C LEU A 440 -13.91 -5.19 -25.67
N LEU A 441 -13.45 -4.03 -26.14
CA LEU A 441 -14.33 -2.91 -26.48
C LEU A 441 -15.27 -3.28 -27.64
N PHE A 442 -14.75 -3.96 -28.65
CA PHE A 442 -15.55 -4.46 -29.78
C PHE A 442 -16.59 -5.48 -29.30
N LEU A 443 -16.15 -6.51 -28.56
CA LEU A 443 -17.03 -7.58 -28.08
C LEU A 443 -18.12 -7.07 -27.13
N ARG A 444 -17.78 -6.07 -26.30
CA ARG A 444 -18.72 -5.44 -25.37
C ARG A 444 -19.96 -4.87 -26.08
N ASN A 445 -19.84 -4.38 -27.32
CA ASN A 445 -20.96 -3.81 -28.07
C ASN A 445 -22.03 -4.85 -28.45
N PHE A 446 -21.68 -6.14 -28.44
CA PHE A 446 -22.59 -7.24 -28.81
C PHE A 446 -23.16 -7.98 -27.61
N LEU A 447 -22.69 -7.68 -26.39
CA LEU A 447 -23.09 -8.39 -25.18
C LEU A 447 -24.09 -7.56 -24.36
N PRO A 448 -25.16 -8.18 -23.83
CA PRO A 448 -26.07 -7.49 -22.92
C PRO A 448 -25.38 -7.14 -21.60
N LEU A 449 -25.84 -6.07 -20.94
CA LEU A 449 -25.31 -5.66 -19.63
C LEU A 449 -25.83 -6.59 -18.52
N ASN A 450 -25.10 -7.68 -18.26
CA ASN A 450 -25.38 -8.59 -17.15
C ASN A 450 -24.07 -9.18 -16.58
N ILE A 451 -24.16 -9.86 -15.43
CA ILE A 451 -22.99 -10.41 -14.74
C ILE A 451 -22.28 -11.49 -15.57
N PHE A 452 -23.03 -12.29 -16.35
CA PHE A 452 -22.47 -13.33 -17.20
C PHE A 452 -21.61 -12.73 -18.31
N SER A 453 -22.06 -11.65 -18.95
CA SER A 453 -21.30 -10.91 -19.95
C SER A 453 -20.01 -10.33 -19.37
N LEU A 454 -20.02 -9.81 -18.13
CA LEU A 454 -18.78 -9.33 -17.49
C LEU A 454 -17.80 -10.46 -17.22
N ILE A 455 -18.27 -11.59 -16.68
CA ILE A 455 -17.44 -12.77 -16.43
C ILE A 455 -16.86 -13.28 -17.75
N LEU A 456 -17.67 -13.33 -18.80
CA LEU A 456 -17.26 -13.72 -20.14
C LEU A 456 -16.20 -12.78 -20.71
N LEU A 457 -16.37 -11.45 -20.59
CA LEU A 457 -15.37 -10.46 -21.01
C LEU A 457 -14.04 -10.61 -20.26
N ILE A 458 -14.09 -10.86 -18.95
CA ILE A 458 -12.87 -11.13 -18.15
C ILE A 458 -12.17 -12.39 -18.65
N PHE A 459 -12.93 -13.47 -18.86
CA PHE A 459 -12.37 -14.76 -19.29
C PHE A 459 -11.78 -14.68 -20.71
N ILE A 460 -12.53 -14.10 -21.67
CA ILE A 460 -12.06 -13.89 -23.04
C ILE A 460 -10.87 -12.95 -23.05
N GLY A 461 -10.88 -11.87 -22.27
CA GLY A 461 -9.74 -10.96 -22.17
C GLY A 461 -8.47 -11.66 -21.71
N GLY A 462 -8.58 -12.50 -20.67
CA GLY A 462 -7.47 -13.31 -20.16
C GLY A 462 -6.95 -14.31 -21.19
N LEU A 463 -7.85 -15.07 -21.84
CA LEU A 463 -7.47 -16.03 -22.89
C LEU A 463 -6.84 -15.35 -24.11
N PHE A 464 -7.44 -14.25 -24.56
CA PHE A 464 -6.99 -13.53 -25.74
C PHE A 464 -5.63 -12.88 -25.50
N TYR A 465 -5.43 -12.22 -24.36
CA TYR A 465 -4.14 -11.69 -23.97
C TYR A 465 -3.10 -12.81 -23.80
N GLY A 466 -3.44 -13.87 -23.08
CA GLY A 466 -2.55 -15.01 -22.86
C GLY A 466 -2.11 -15.67 -24.16
N GLY A 467 -3.05 -15.87 -25.10
CA GLY A 467 -2.77 -16.39 -26.44
C GLY A 467 -1.86 -15.48 -27.26
N LEU A 468 -2.15 -14.18 -27.31
CA LEU A 468 -1.33 -13.21 -28.05
C LEU A 468 0.10 -13.10 -27.50
N VAL A 469 0.24 -13.03 -26.18
CA VAL A 469 1.55 -13.02 -25.53
C VAL A 469 2.28 -14.34 -25.81
N PHE A 470 1.60 -15.48 -25.70
CA PHE A 470 2.20 -16.78 -25.99
C PHE A 470 2.71 -16.86 -27.44
N LEU A 471 1.97 -16.32 -28.41
CA LEU A 471 2.41 -16.23 -29.80
C LEU A 471 3.62 -15.29 -29.99
N MET A 472 3.62 -14.11 -29.36
CA MET A 472 4.71 -13.12 -29.52
C MET A 472 5.99 -13.48 -28.75
N VAL A 473 5.87 -14.12 -27.58
CA VAL A 473 6.99 -14.43 -26.67
C VAL A 473 7.48 -15.86 -26.89
N GLY A 474 6.60 -16.78 -27.30
CA GLY A 474 6.90 -18.17 -27.57
C GLY A 474 7.13 -19.02 -26.31
N LYS A 475 7.77 -20.18 -26.48
CA LYS A 475 8.02 -21.16 -25.40
C LYS A 475 8.90 -20.62 -24.27
N SER A 476 9.66 -19.54 -24.48
CA SER A 476 10.49 -18.91 -23.43
C SER A 476 9.65 -18.46 -22.23
N LEU A 477 8.42 -18.00 -22.45
CA LEU A 477 7.47 -17.64 -21.38
C LEU A 477 7.14 -18.85 -20.51
N THR A 478 6.86 -20.01 -21.13
CA THR A 478 6.54 -21.22 -20.40
C THR A 478 7.71 -21.74 -19.59
N VAL A 479 8.94 -21.55 -20.08
CA VAL A 479 10.17 -21.91 -19.35
C VAL A 479 10.36 -20.97 -18.14
N ASP A 480 10.17 -19.67 -18.31
CA ASP A 480 10.29 -18.71 -17.21
C ASP A 480 9.19 -18.87 -16.14
N VAL A 481 7.94 -19.12 -16.56
CA VAL A 481 6.83 -19.42 -15.65
C VAL A 481 7.06 -20.76 -14.93
N LYS A 482 7.55 -21.79 -15.62
CA LYS A 482 7.92 -23.07 -14.98
C LYS A 482 9.05 -22.90 -13.98
N LYS A 483 10.09 -22.11 -14.29
CA LYS A 483 11.18 -21.79 -13.35
C LYS A 483 10.67 -21.09 -12.10
N LEU A 484 9.73 -20.15 -12.24
CA LEU A 484 9.05 -19.51 -11.12
C LEU A 484 8.28 -20.54 -10.27
N PHE A 485 7.41 -21.35 -10.88
CA PHE A 485 6.63 -22.36 -10.17
C PHE A 485 7.52 -23.42 -9.49
N TYR A 486 8.61 -23.84 -10.12
CA TYR A 486 9.54 -24.81 -9.56
C TYR A 486 10.30 -24.25 -8.35
N ALA A 487 10.69 -22.97 -8.41
CA ALA A 487 11.28 -22.26 -7.27
C ALA A 487 10.30 -22.08 -6.09
N PHE A 488 8.99 -22.02 -6.35
CA PHE A 488 7.95 -22.02 -5.31
C PHE A 488 7.59 -23.42 -4.78
N LYS A 489 7.74 -24.48 -5.58
CA LYS A 489 7.34 -25.85 -5.22
C LYS A 489 8.45 -26.64 -4.51
N ASN A 490 9.72 -26.41 -4.85
CA ASN A 490 10.85 -27.18 -4.33
C ASN A 490 11.54 -26.53 -3.10
N HIS A 491 10.93 -25.53 -2.48
CA HIS A 491 11.43 -24.82 -1.30
C HIS A 491 10.28 -24.54 -0.33
#